data_AF-A0AAP0P940-F1
#
_entry.id   AF-A0AAP0P940-F1
#
_cell.length_a   1.000
_cell.length_b   1.000
_cell.length_c   1.000
_cell.angle_alpha   90.00
_cell.angle_beta   90.00
_cell.angle_gamma   90.00
#
_symmetry.space_group_name_H-M   'P 1'
#
loop_
_entity.id
_entity.type
_entity.pdbx_description
1 polymer ?
#
loop_
_entity_poly.entity_id
_entity_poly.type
_entity_poly.pdbx_seq_one_letter_code
_entity_poly.pdbx_strand_id
1 'polypeptide(L)'
;MKRRRADMEQKVCSEIRVAIEEVSKICKFNTRSDDSTSTSQQQQSEGGDIVNGGKNCYIAAQPFFNLCNLLIQVLDKIGPSMAVLRQDVHQNIQRLEKLCELDPAIYSNLVEVLKERTKGGKGKR
;
A
#
# COMPACT_ATOMS: atom_id res chain seq x y z
N MET A 1 9.97 0.33 -52.30
CA MET A 1 8.97 -0.06 -51.27
C MET A 1 9.45 0.02 -49.82
N LYS A 2 10.71 0.41 -49.51
CA LYS A 2 11.27 0.35 -48.14
C LYS A 2 11.06 1.61 -47.26
N ARG A 3 10.62 2.75 -47.83
CA ARG A 3 10.42 3.99 -47.06
C ARG A 3 9.15 4.01 -46.19
N ARG A 4 8.09 3.32 -46.61
CA ARG A 4 6.79 3.32 -45.90
C ARG A 4 6.79 2.55 -44.57
N ARG A 5 7.74 1.64 -44.32
CA ARG A 5 7.84 0.93 -43.04
C ARG A 5 8.47 1.79 -41.94
N ALA A 6 9.55 2.51 -42.26
CA ALA A 6 10.24 3.37 -41.29
C ALA A 6 9.35 4.52 -40.80
N ASP A 7 8.56 5.15 -41.70
CA ASP A 7 7.60 6.20 -41.31
C ASP A 7 6.51 5.68 -40.36
N MET A 8 6.03 4.46 -40.57
CA MET A 8 5.00 3.85 -39.72
C MET A 8 5.57 3.49 -38.35
N GLU A 9 6.78 2.94 -38.28
CA GLU A 9 7.47 2.62 -37.02
C GLU A 9 7.80 3.89 -36.22
N GLN A 10 8.27 4.96 -36.90
CA GLN A 10 8.55 6.24 -36.24
C GLN A 10 7.27 6.87 -35.69
N LYS A 11 6.15 6.79 -36.43
CA LYS A 11 4.84 7.29 -35.99
C LYS A 11 4.32 6.54 -34.77
N VAL A 12 4.42 5.21 -34.77
CA VAL A 12 4.06 4.37 -33.61
C VAL A 12 4.92 4.70 -32.38
N CYS A 13 6.24 4.87 -32.55
CA CYS A 13 7.11 5.28 -31.45
C CYS A 13 6.79 6.68 -30.90
N SER A 14 6.36 7.62 -31.75
CA SER A 14 5.91 8.94 -31.27
C SER A 14 4.58 8.88 -30.52
N GLU A 15 3.61 8.10 -31.00
CA GLU A 15 2.30 7.96 -30.35
C GLU A 15 2.43 7.29 -28.97
N ILE A 16 3.25 6.23 -28.86
CA ILE A 16 3.54 5.57 -27.58
C ILE A 16 4.19 6.56 -26.59
N ARG A 17 5.16 7.37 -27.04
CA ARG A 17 5.79 8.40 -26.19
C ARG A 17 4.78 9.43 -25.69
N VAL A 18 3.90 9.92 -26.57
CA VAL A 18 2.86 10.90 -26.21
C VAL A 18 1.88 10.30 -25.20
N ALA A 19 1.43 9.06 -25.40
CA ALA A 19 0.54 8.37 -24.47
C ALA A 19 1.17 8.18 -23.09
N ILE A 20 2.47 7.84 -23.03
CA ILE A 20 3.20 7.72 -21.76
C ILE A 20 3.30 9.06 -21.04
N GLU A 21 3.60 10.16 -21.73
CA GLU A 21 3.69 11.49 -21.13
C GLU A 21 2.34 11.97 -20.60
N GLU A 22 1.25 11.69 -21.31
CA GLU A 22 -0.11 12.05 -20.89
C GLU A 22 -0.52 11.29 -19.61
N VAL A 23 -0.26 9.99 -19.56
CA VAL A 23 -0.46 9.18 -18.34
C VAL A 23 0.42 9.69 -17.20
N SER A 24 1.67 10.09 -17.47
CA SER A 24 2.57 10.66 -16.45
C SER A 24 2.05 11.97 -15.85
N LYS A 25 1.43 12.84 -16.64
CA LYS A 25 0.78 14.07 -16.15
C LYS A 25 -0.40 13.76 -15.24
N ILE A 26 -1.22 12.77 -15.59
CA ILE A 26 -2.34 12.32 -14.77
C ILE A 26 -1.87 11.72 -13.45
N CYS A 27 -0.78 10.93 -13.47
CA CYS A 27 -0.21 10.34 -12.25
C CYS A 27 0.42 11.38 -11.32
N LYS A 28 1.03 12.45 -11.84
CA LYS A 28 1.61 13.54 -11.02
C LYS A 28 0.54 14.37 -10.31
N PHE A 29 -0.68 14.47 -10.87
CA PHE A 29 -1.77 15.22 -10.28
C PHE A 29 -2.43 14.48 -9.10
N ASN A 30 -2.34 13.14 -9.04
CA ASN A 30 -2.97 12.36 -7.96
C ASN A 30 -2.09 12.19 -6.72
N THR A 31 -0.88 12.75 -6.71
CA THR A 31 -0.12 13.07 -5.49
C THR A 31 -0.32 14.56 -5.20
N ARG A 32 -1.44 14.89 -4.56
CA ARG A 32 -1.53 16.10 -3.75
C ARG A 32 -0.60 15.92 -2.54
N SER A 33 0.66 16.21 -2.79
CA SER A 33 1.61 16.60 -1.76
C SER A 33 1.21 18.01 -1.35
N ASP A 34 0.42 18.12 -0.28
CA ASP A 34 0.31 19.37 0.46
C ASP A 34 1.66 19.56 1.18
N ASP A 35 2.50 20.44 0.65
CA ASP A 35 3.67 20.96 1.36
C ASP A 35 3.77 22.47 1.16
N SER A 36 4.29 23.14 2.20
CA SER A 36 4.41 24.59 2.49
C SER A 36 3.29 25.09 3.42
N THR A 37 3.53 25.55 4.68
CA THR A 37 4.70 26.27 5.19
C THR A 37 4.77 26.27 6.74
N SER A 38 5.94 25.88 7.27
CA SER A 38 6.68 26.33 8.48
C SER A 38 5.99 26.57 9.84
N THR A 39 6.46 25.88 10.90
CA THR A 39 7.27 26.49 12.00
C THR A 39 7.78 25.43 12.98
N SER A 40 9.11 25.30 13.03
CA SER A 40 10.02 24.96 14.14
C SER A 40 9.50 24.17 15.35
N GLN A 41 10.04 22.96 15.60
CA GLN A 41 11.10 22.75 16.62
C GLN A 41 11.56 21.28 16.70
N GLN A 42 12.89 21.14 16.58
CA GLN A 42 13.85 20.13 17.06
C GLN A 42 13.33 18.83 17.73
N GLN A 43 13.80 17.68 17.23
CA GLN A 43 14.81 16.89 17.97
C GLN A 43 15.47 15.82 17.09
N GLN A 44 16.80 15.75 17.21
CA GLN A 44 17.75 14.84 16.57
C GLN A 44 17.67 13.44 17.18
N SER A 45 17.91 12.40 16.38
CA SER A 45 18.79 11.30 16.79
C SER A 45 19.32 10.54 15.57
N GLU A 46 20.60 10.21 15.64
CA GLU A 46 21.50 9.75 14.59
C GLU A 46 21.46 8.21 14.39
N GLY A 47 21.83 7.78 13.18
CA GLY A 47 22.67 6.59 12.98
C GLY A 47 21.99 5.31 12.47
N GLY A 48 22.26 4.97 11.19
CA GLY A 48 22.27 3.58 10.71
C GLY A 48 21.61 3.36 9.34
N ASP A 49 22.42 3.44 8.28
CA ASP A 49 22.05 3.17 6.89
C ASP A 49 21.41 1.78 6.67
N ILE A 50 20.21 1.76 6.07
CA ILE A 50 19.88 0.82 4.99
C ILE A 50 19.16 1.60 3.90
N VAL A 51 19.92 1.92 2.85
CA VAL A 51 19.42 2.41 1.57
C VAL A 51 18.43 1.38 1.00
N ASN A 52 17.15 1.73 1.01
CA ASN A 52 16.21 1.19 0.05
C ASN A 52 15.23 2.31 -0.29
N GLY A 53 15.15 2.69 -1.56
CA GLY A 53 14.23 3.68 -2.09
C GLY A 53 12.77 3.20 -2.03
N GLY A 54 12.30 2.91 -0.82
CA GLY A 54 10.98 2.39 -0.54
C GLY A 54 10.01 3.53 -0.44
N LYS A 55 9.17 3.69 -1.45
CA LYS A 55 7.90 4.43 -1.37
C LYS A 55 7.28 4.15 0.01
N ASN A 56 6.89 5.18 0.77
CA ASN A 56 6.11 5.00 1.99
C ASN A 56 4.83 4.24 1.61
N CYS A 57 4.86 2.92 1.74
CA CYS A 57 3.71 2.07 1.50
C CYS A 57 2.75 2.36 2.64
N TYR A 58 1.60 2.94 2.30
CA TYR A 58 0.54 3.25 3.24
C TYR A 58 -0.63 2.31 2.93
N ILE A 59 -0.99 1.50 3.91
CA ILE A 59 -2.16 0.63 3.82
C ILE A 59 -3.10 1.06 4.92
N ALA A 60 -4.17 1.78 4.53
CA ALA A 60 -5.21 2.18 5.46
C ALA A 60 -5.91 0.94 6.03
N ALA A 61 -6.03 0.87 7.36
CA ALA A 61 -6.59 -0.28 8.07
C ALA A 61 -8.06 -0.55 7.68
N GLN A 62 -8.89 0.50 7.62
CA GLN A 62 -10.32 0.38 7.34
C GLN A 62 -10.64 -0.26 5.97
N PRO A 63 -10.10 0.21 4.82
CA PRO A 63 -10.35 -0.43 3.53
C PRO A 63 -9.77 -1.85 3.47
N PHE A 64 -8.69 -2.13 4.20
CA PHE A 64 -8.16 -3.49 4.31
C PHE A 64 -9.14 -4.42 5.04
N PHE A 65 -9.70 -4.01 6.18
CA PHE A 65 -10.71 -4.80 6.89
C PHE A 65 -11.96 -5.06 6.04
N ASN A 66 -12.42 -4.05 5.30
CA ASN A 66 -13.53 -4.22 4.36
C ASN A 66 -13.24 -5.29 3.29
N LEU A 67 -12.01 -5.31 2.76
CA LEU A 67 -11.59 -6.34 1.82
C LEU A 67 -11.55 -7.73 2.48
N CYS A 68 -11.03 -7.85 3.70
CA CYS A 68 -11.02 -9.11 4.43
C CYS A 68 -12.44 -9.61 4.74
N ASN A 69 -13.39 -8.72 5.01
CA ASN A 69 -14.79 -9.08 5.18
C ASN A 69 -15.43 -9.57 3.87
N LEU A 70 -15.06 -9.00 2.72
CA LEU A 70 -15.46 -9.54 1.42
C LEU A 70 -14.87 -10.93 1.18
N LEU A 71 -13.61 -11.16 1.56
CA LEU A 71 -13.00 -12.49 1.51
C LEU A 71 -13.80 -13.50 2.35
N ILE A 72 -14.24 -13.15 3.56
CA ILE A 72 -15.11 -14.01 4.36
C ILE A 72 -16.39 -14.38 3.61
N GLN A 73 -17.04 -13.42 2.95
CA GLN A 73 -18.23 -13.71 2.15
C GLN A 73 -17.93 -14.69 1.01
N VAL A 74 -16.77 -14.60 0.36
CA VAL A 74 -16.35 -15.57 -0.66
C VAL A 74 -16.14 -16.95 -0.03
N LEU A 75 -15.49 -17.04 1.14
CA LEU A 75 -15.30 -18.31 1.85
C LEU A 75 -16.63 -18.93 2.26
N ASP A 76 -17.61 -18.11 2.66
CA ASP A 76 -18.97 -18.56 2.98
C ASP A 76 -19.68 -19.13 1.73
N LYS A 77 -19.36 -18.66 0.51
CA LYS A 77 -19.88 -19.23 -0.75
C LYS A 77 -19.23 -20.54 -1.15
N ILE A 78 -17.97 -20.77 -0.79
CA ILE A 78 -17.30 -22.07 -1.02
C ILE A 78 -17.91 -23.14 -0.09
N GLY A 79 -18.26 -22.75 1.14
CA GLY A 79 -19.01 -23.59 2.06
C GLY A 79 -18.15 -24.31 3.11
N PRO A 80 -18.61 -25.46 3.64
CA PRO A 80 -18.05 -26.08 4.86
C PRO A 80 -16.57 -26.47 4.78
N SER A 81 -16.06 -26.75 3.59
CA SER A 81 -14.64 -27.09 3.38
C SER A 81 -13.70 -25.94 3.76
N MET A 82 -14.17 -24.68 3.71
CA MET A 82 -13.41 -23.48 4.08
C MET A 82 -13.72 -22.98 5.49
N ALA A 83 -14.52 -23.70 6.30
CA ALA A 83 -14.97 -23.24 7.61
C ALA A 83 -13.80 -22.90 8.57
N VAL A 84 -12.73 -23.70 8.55
CA VAL A 84 -11.53 -23.46 9.38
C VAL A 84 -10.83 -22.18 8.95
N LEU A 85 -10.54 -22.04 7.65
CA LEU A 85 -9.88 -20.85 7.10
C LEU A 85 -10.71 -19.58 7.35
N ARG A 86 -12.03 -19.67 7.15
CA ARG A 86 -12.97 -18.59 7.42
C ARG A 86 -12.90 -18.15 8.88
N GLN A 87 -12.87 -19.10 9.81
CA GLN A 87 -12.75 -18.80 11.23
C GLN A 87 -11.41 -18.15 11.58
N ASP A 88 -10.31 -18.66 11.03
CA ASP A 88 -8.96 -18.14 11.27
C ASP A 88 -8.83 -16.69 10.77
N VAL A 89 -9.30 -16.42 9.55
CA VAL A 89 -9.32 -15.07 8.98
C VAL A 89 -10.16 -14.14 9.85
N HIS A 90 -11.36 -14.56 10.25
CA HIS A 90 -12.24 -13.76 11.10
C HIS A 90 -11.60 -13.39 12.45
N GLN A 91 -10.97 -14.36 13.13
CA GLN A 91 -10.27 -14.09 14.38
C GLN A 91 -9.08 -13.15 14.19
N ASN A 92 -8.37 -13.26 13.06
CA ASN A 92 -7.24 -12.38 12.76
C ASN A 92 -7.70 -10.94 12.51
N ILE A 93 -8.82 -10.73 11.83
CA ILE A 93 -9.45 -9.41 11.67
C ILE A 93 -9.76 -8.84 13.05
N GLN A 94 -10.49 -9.57 13.91
CA GLN A 94 -10.86 -9.09 15.25
C GLN A 94 -9.65 -8.74 16.12
N ARG A 95 -8.59 -9.55 16.08
CA ARG A 95 -7.33 -9.25 16.81
C ARG A 95 -6.67 -7.99 16.31
N LEU A 96 -6.73 -7.73 15.00
CA LEU A 96 -6.12 -6.57 14.37
C LEU A 96 -6.96 -5.31 14.59
N GLU A 97 -8.29 -5.40 14.51
CA GLU A 97 -9.22 -4.30 14.84
C GLU A 97 -9.03 -3.83 16.29
N LYS A 98 -8.98 -4.77 17.25
CA LYS A 98 -8.71 -4.43 18.66
C LYS A 98 -7.39 -3.70 18.85
N LEU A 99 -6.36 -4.02 18.08
CA LEU A 99 -5.09 -3.29 18.12
C LEU A 99 -5.24 -1.90 17.54
N CYS A 100 -5.99 -1.75 16.45
CA CYS A 100 -6.29 -0.45 15.86
C CYS A 100 -7.14 0.44 16.78
N GLU A 101 -8.02 -0.13 17.60
CA GLU A 101 -8.81 0.58 18.61
C GLU A 101 -7.97 1.15 19.76
N LEU A 102 -6.83 0.52 20.10
CA LEU A 102 -5.96 0.99 21.19
C LEU A 102 -5.30 2.33 20.87
N ASP A 103 -4.91 2.54 19.61
CA ASP A 103 -4.40 3.83 19.13
C ASP A 103 -4.79 4.05 17.65
N PRO A 104 -5.94 4.68 17.40
CA PRO A 104 -6.43 4.92 16.05
C PRO A 104 -5.52 5.79 15.19
N ALA A 105 -4.67 6.63 15.80
CA ALA A 105 -3.79 7.52 15.07
C ALA A 105 -2.56 6.75 14.55
N ILE A 106 -1.94 5.94 15.41
CA ILE A 106 -0.73 5.17 15.08
C ILE A 106 -1.05 3.95 14.21
N TYR A 107 -2.21 3.32 14.43
CA TYR A 107 -2.56 2.08 13.74
C TYR A 107 -3.52 2.27 12.56
N SER A 108 -3.73 3.51 12.13
CA SER A 108 -4.40 3.83 10.86
C SER A 108 -3.66 3.25 9.65
N ASN A 109 -2.33 3.13 9.76
CA ASN A 109 -1.46 2.52 8.77
C ASN A 109 -1.01 1.11 9.22
N LEU A 110 -1.42 0.07 8.50
CA LEU A 110 -1.02 -1.30 8.83
C LEU A 110 0.49 -1.54 8.70
N VAL A 111 1.20 -0.72 7.91
CA VAL A 111 2.66 -0.80 7.82
C VAL A 111 3.33 -0.38 9.13
N GLU A 112 2.73 0.55 9.88
CA GLU A 112 3.21 0.95 11.20
C GLU A 112 2.91 -0.12 12.26
N VAL A 113 1.73 -0.74 12.19
CA VAL A 113 1.40 -1.92 13.03
C VAL A 113 2.44 -3.02 12.86
N LEU A 114 2.86 -3.30 11.62
CA LEU A 114 3.87 -4.32 11.32
C LEU A 114 5.27 -3.92 11.81
N LYS A 115 5.65 -2.65 11.66
CA LYS A 115 6.92 -2.14 12.18
C LYS A 115 6.97 -2.27 13.69
N GLU A 116 5.90 -1.95 14.39
CA GLU A 116 5.82 -2.05 15.85
C GLU A 116 5.91 -3.50 16.33
N ARG A 117 5.21 -4.42 15.68
CA ARG A 117 5.33 -5.86 15.96
C ARG A 117 6.73 -6.41 15.67
N THR A 118 7.41 -5.88 14.67
CA THR A 118 8.79 -6.28 14.34
C THR A 118 9.78 -5.75 15.39
N LYS A 119 9.56 -4.53 15.90
CA LYS A 119 10.37 -3.92 16.96
C LYS A 119 10.15 -4.60 18.32
N GLY A 120 8.92 -4.98 18.64
CA GLY A 120 8.56 -5.72 19.86
C GLY A 120 8.89 -7.21 19.82
N GLY A 121 9.39 -7.73 18.69
CA GLY A 121 9.45 -9.16 18.41
C GLY A 121 10.85 -9.76 18.30
N LYS A 122 11.60 -9.87 19.41
CA LYS A 122 12.50 -11.02 19.62
C LYS A 122 11.83 -12.01 20.57
N GLY A 123 11.09 -12.97 19.98
CA GLY A 123 10.87 -14.32 20.48
C GLY A 123 10.21 -14.54 21.85
N LYS A 124 9.03 -15.17 21.84
CA LYS A 124 8.77 -16.33 22.72
C LYS A 124 7.82 -17.26 21.97
N ARG A 125 8.35 -18.42 21.56
CA ARG A 125 7.57 -19.58 21.10
C ARG A 125 7.18 -20.39 22.32
#